data_AF-A0A8J5JXA5-F1
#
_entry.id   AF-A0A8J5JXA5-F1
#
_cell.length_a   1.000
_cell.length_b   1.000
_cell.length_c   1.000
_cell.angle_alpha   90.00
_cell.angle_beta   90.00
_cell.angle_gamma   90.00
#
_symmetry.space_group_name_H-M   'P 1'
#
loop_
_entity.id
_entity.type
_entity.pdbx_description
1 polymer ?
#
loop_
_entity_poly.entity_id
_entity_poly.type
_entity_poly.pdbx_seq_one_letter_code
_entity_poly.pdbx_strand_id
1 'polypeptide(L)'
;MDSSPMTLFGYFNERVKANLHLVVAMSPIGDTFRTRLRMFPSLINCCTIDWFTAWPDDALEMVATSLLQETKLEASLLAHCVTVCKYFHHSIDDLAHSLTTKGQRLLPAAEVLCDIVTPTSYLELVFTFKQLLLKKRSEILTLRDRYVTGLEKLKEAKLLITELQEELKLLQPRLVETSANTEALMIKIEQDTIQVERKQEV
;
A
#
# COMPACT_ATOMS: atom_id res chain seq x y z
N MET A 1 6.54 -44.76 51.59
CA MET A 1 6.96 -43.46 51.04
C MET A 1 6.96 -42.48 52.19
N ASP A 2 8.13 -42.02 52.63
CA ASP A 2 8.21 -41.12 53.77
C ASP A 2 7.62 -39.76 53.39
N SER A 3 6.40 -39.50 53.87
CA SER A 3 5.64 -38.26 53.68
C SER A 3 6.15 -37.12 54.55
N SER A 4 7.48 -37.03 54.68
CA SER A 4 8.15 -35.92 55.34
C SER A 4 7.93 -34.65 54.51
N PRO A 5 7.63 -33.49 55.13
CA PRO A 5 7.53 -32.21 54.42
C PRO A 5 8.77 -31.89 53.55
N MET A 6 9.97 -32.35 53.97
CA MET A 6 11.19 -32.16 53.18
C MET A 6 11.21 -33.00 51.90
N THR A 7 10.70 -34.25 51.96
CA THR A 7 10.61 -35.13 50.79
C THR A 7 9.60 -34.59 49.77
N LEU A 8 8.46 -34.08 50.25
CA LEU A 8 7.43 -33.42 49.42
C LEU A 8 7.97 -32.14 48.77
N PHE A 9 8.74 -31.33 49.50
CA PHE A 9 9.36 -30.14 48.95
C PHE A 9 10.44 -30.47 47.90
N GLY A 10 11.23 -31.52 48.14
CA GLY A 10 12.17 -32.05 47.15
C GLY A 10 11.47 -32.47 45.86
N TYR A 11 10.39 -33.25 45.97
CA TYR A 11 9.57 -33.68 44.83
C TYR A 11 8.96 -32.48 44.08
N PHE A 12 8.45 -31.48 44.80
CA PHE A 12 7.95 -30.25 44.19
C PHE A 12 9.06 -29.52 43.41
N ASN A 13 10.26 -29.40 43.99
CA ASN A 13 11.37 -28.69 43.35
C ASN A 13 11.85 -29.40 42.07
N GLU A 14 11.90 -30.74 42.07
CA GLU A 14 12.20 -31.51 40.87
C GLU A 14 11.16 -31.29 39.77
N ARG A 15 9.87 -31.27 40.14
CA ARG A 15 8.78 -30.99 39.20
C ARG A 15 8.87 -29.58 38.63
N VAL A 16 9.24 -28.58 39.43
CA VAL A 16 9.44 -27.20 38.94
C VAL A 16 10.62 -27.14 37.98
N LYS A 17 11.79 -27.70 38.34
CA LYS A 17 12.97 -27.69 37.47
C LYS A 17 12.74 -28.41 36.13
N ALA A 18 11.92 -29.46 36.12
CA ALA A 18 11.62 -30.22 34.91
C ALA A 18 10.61 -29.54 33.98
N ASN A 19 9.75 -28.65 34.50
CA ASN A 19 8.63 -28.10 33.73
C ASN A 19 8.67 -26.57 33.56
N LEU A 20 9.48 -25.85 34.33
CA LEU A 20 9.60 -24.39 34.24
C LEU A 20 10.82 -24.01 33.40
N HIS A 21 10.57 -23.50 32.20
CA HIS A 21 11.59 -22.89 31.36
C HIS A 21 11.41 -21.36 31.36
N LEU A 22 12.47 -20.63 31.70
CA LEU A 22 12.48 -19.17 31.77
C LEU A 22 13.34 -18.61 30.64
N VAL A 23 12.80 -17.67 29.87
CA VAL A 23 13.53 -16.91 28.85
C VAL A 23 13.52 -15.44 29.25
N VAL A 24 14.70 -14.84 29.34
CA VAL A 24 14.86 -13.43 29.72
C VAL A 24 15.54 -12.70 28.58
N ALA A 25 14.82 -11.74 27.99
CA ALA A 25 15.36 -10.84 26.98
C ALA A 25 15.91 -9.57 27.65
N MET A 26 17.16 -9.23 27.36
CA MET A 26 17.81 -8.03 27.90
C MET A 26 18.55 -7.33 26.76
N SER A 27 18.50 -5.99 26.71
CA SER A 27 19.35 -5.23 25.81
C SER A 27 20.77 -5.18 26.37
N PRO A 28 21.81 -5.44 25.55
CA PRO A 28 23.21 -5.32 25.97
C PRO A 28 23.69 -3.86 26.02
N ILE A 29 22.85 -2.91 25.61
CA ILE A 29 23.18 -1.49 25.50
C ILE A 29 23.17 -0.85 26.90
N GLY A 30 24.26 -0.14 27.22
CA GLY A 30 24.44 0.57 28.49
C GLY A 30 24.96 -0.29 29.65
N ASP A 31 25.24 0.36 30.79
CA ASP A 31 25.86 -0.31 31.95
C ASP A 31 24.89 -1.10 32.83
N THR A 32 23.58 -0.90 32.64
CA THR A 32 22.53 -1.60 33.40
C THR A 32 22.60 -3.11 33.21
N PHE A 33 22.87 -3.58 31.99
CA PHE A 33 23.00 -5.01 31.69
C PHE A 33 24.14 -5.65 32.50
N ARG A 34 25.34 -5.06 32.44
CA ARG A 34 26.52 -5.50 33.20
C ARG A 34 26.26 -5.49 34.70
N THR A 35 25.59 -4.45 35.20
CA THR A 35 25.26 -4.31 36.62
C THR A 35 24.31 -5.42 37.09
N ARG A 36 23.27 -5.74 36.30
CA ARG A 36 22.35 -6.85 36.60
C ARG A 36 23.04 -8.21 36.59
N LEU A 37 23.93 -8.46 35.64
CA LEU A 37 24.70 -9.71 35.60
C LEU A 37 25.62 -9.88 36.82
N ARG A 38 26.21 -8.79 37.34
CA ARG A 38 27.01 -8.81 38.58
C ARG A 38 26.16 -9.03 39.83
N MET A 39 24.96 -8.45 39.89
CA MET A 39 24.03 -8.64 41.00
C MET A 39 23.42 -10.05 41.03
N PHE A 40 23.22 -10.67 39.87
CA PHE A 40 22.54 -11.96 39.73
C PHE A 40 23.38 -12.98 38.94
N PRO A 41 24.38 -13.61 39.57
CA PRO A 41 25.30 -14.54 38.90
C PRO A 41 24.61 -15.81 38.36
N SER A 42 23.42 -16.16 38.88
CA SER A 42 22.62 -17.27 38.36
C SER A 42 22.21 -17.10 36.89
N LEU A 43 22.10 -15.86 36.39
CA LEU A 43 21.79 -15.60 34.98
C LEU A 43 22.93 -16.03 34.04
N ILE A 44 24.17 -16.06 34.51
CA ILE A 44 25.32 -16.52 33.72
C ILE A 44 25.55 -18.01 33.97
N ASN A 45 25.42 -18.46 35.22
CA ASN A 45 25.80 -19.82 35.60
C ASN A 45 24.72 -20.87 35.34
N CYS A 46 23.44 -20.48 35.31
CA CYS A 46 22.30 -21.40 35.20
C CYS A 46 21.46 -21.20 33.93
N CYS A 47 21.82 -20.26 33.07
CA CYS A 47 21.12 -20.01 31.81
C CYS A 47 22.08 -20.16 30.63
N THR A 48 21.53 -20.47 29.46
CA THR A 48 22.27 -20.39 28.20
C THR A 48 22.12 -18.97 27.64
N ILE A 49 23.24 -18.34 27.29
CA ILE A 49 23.24 -17.01 26.69
C ILE A 49 23.21 -17.16 25.17
N ASP A 50 22.19 -16.57 24.55
CA ASP A 50 22.06 -16.46 23.10
C ASP A 50 22.19 -14.99 22.69
N TRP A 51 23.09 -14.70 21.75
CA TRP A 51 23.43 -13.34 21.35
C TRP A 51 22.78 -12.98 20.03
N PHE A 52 21.94 -11.94 20.05
CA PHE A 52 21.36 -11.36 18.84
C PHE A 52 22.25 -10.23 18.34
N THR A 53 22.88 -10.43 17.19
CA THR A 53 23.69 -9.42 16.51
C THR A 53 22.85 -8.64 15.48
N ALA A 54 23.46 -7.60 14.91
CA ALA A 54 22.91 -6.96 13.72
C ALA A 54 22.60 -7.99 12.63
N TRP A 55 21.57 -7.72 11.83
CA TRP A 55 21.18 -8.61 10.75
C TRP A 55 22.26 -8.64 9.66
N PRO A 56 22.70 -9.84 9.23
CA PRO A 56 23.58 -9.95 8.08
C PRO A 56 22.86 -9.56 6.80
N ASP A 57 23.64 -9.30 5.75
CA ASP A 57 23.14 -8.98 4.40
C ASP A 57 22.08 -9.97 3.92
N ASP A 58 22.32 -11.27 4.08
CA ASP A 58 21.40 -12.33 3.66
C ASP A 58 20.03 -12.23 4.38
N ALA A 59 20.03 -11.85 5.65
CA ALA A 59 18.79 -11.68 6.42
C ALA A 59 18.03 -10.44 5.96
N LEU A 60 18.72 -9.33 5.70
CA LEU A 60 18.12 -8.11 5.15
C LEU A 60 17.48 -8.40 3.78
N GLU A 61 18.19 -9.11 2.90
CA GLU A 61 17.70 -9.49 1.58
C GLU A 61 16.48 -10.41 1.65
N MET A 62 16.51 -11.42 2.52
CA MET A 62 15.40 -12.35 2.69
C MET A 62 14.14 -11.65 3.20
N VAL A 63 14.28 -10.77 4.19
CA VAL A 63 13.16 -10.03 4.77
C VAL A 63 12.57 -9.05 3.78
N ALA A 64 13.40 -8.28 3.07
CA ALA A 64 12.92 -7.37 2.04
C ALA A 64 12.24 -8.12 0.89
N THR A 65 12.81 -9.24 0.45
CA THR A 65 12.22 -10.08 -0.60
C THR A 65 10.85 -10.58 -0.18
N SER A 66 10.72 -11.14 1.03
CA SER A 66 9.45 -11.65 1.56
C SER A 66 8.39 -10.55 1.67
N LEU A 67 8.76 -9.36 2.15
CA LEU A 67 7.81 -8.26 2.32
C LEU A 67 7.35 -7.66 0.99
N LEU A 68 8.25 -7.57 0.01
CA LEU A 68 8.00 -6.98 -1.30
C LEU A 68 7.37 -7.95 -2.31
N GLN A 69 7.42 -9.26 -2.08
CA GLN A 69 6.87 -10.26 -3.00
C GLN A 69 5.38 -10.05 -3.31
N GLU A 70 4.61 -9.52 -2.36
CA GLU A 70 3.18 -9.21 -2.53
C GLU A 70 2.90 -8.08 -3.55
N THR A 71 3.90 -7.26 -3.89
CA THR A 71 3.71 -6.08 -4.75
C THR A 71 3.57 -6.39 -6.25
N LYS A 72 3.69 -7.67 -6.64
CA LYS A 72 3.63 -8.13 -8.05
C LYS A 72 4.57 -7.34 -8.97
N LEU A 73 5.77 -7.02 -8.49
CA LEU A 73 6.84 -6.45 -9.30
C LEU A 73 7.47 -7.54 -10.17
N GLU A 74 8.09 -7.14 -11.28
CA GLU A 74 8.94 -8.03 -12.05
C GLU A 74 10.12 -8.49 -11.19
N ALA A 75 10.55 -9.75 -11.34
CA ALA A 75 11.62 -10.33 -10.53
C ALA A 75 12.92 -9.51 -10.58
N SER A 76 13.28 -8.99 -11.76
CA SER A 76 14.44 -8.13 -11.96
C SER A 76 14.34 -6.84 -11.12
N LEU A 77 13.20 -6.16 -11.18
CA LEU A 77 12.96 -4.92 -10.45
C LEU A 77 12.88 -5.14 -8.95
N LEU A 78 12.28 -6.26 -8.51
CA LEU A 78 12.23 -6.65 -7.10
C LEU A 78 13.64 -6.80 -6.54
N ALA A 79 14.54 -7.49 -7.24
CA ALA A 79 15.93 -7.65 -6.81
C ALA A 79 16.67 -6.30 -6.66
N HIS A 80 16.42 -5.35 -7.56
CA HIS A 80 16.97 -3.99 -7.45
C HIS A 80 16.38 -3.24 -6.25
N CYS A 81 15.07 -3.33 -6.02
CA CYS A 81 14.44 -2.72 -4.84
C CYS A 81 15.02 -3.26 -3.53
N VAL A 82 15.21 -4.58 -3.44
CA VAL A 82 15.85 -5.23 -2.28
C VAL A 82 17.26 -4.70 -2.06
N THR A 83 18.06 -4.61 -3.14
CA THR A 83 19.43 -4.06 -3.09
C THR A 83 19.44 -2.62 -2.58
N VAL A 84 18.52 -1.78 -3.06
CA VAL A 84 18.39 -0.38 -2.63
C VAL A 84 17.95 -0.27 -1.17
N CYS A 85 16.99 -1.08 -0.72
CA CYS A 85 16.59 -1.12 0.70
C CYS A 85 17.77 -1.49 1.60
N LYS A 86 18.55 -2.50 1.22
CA LYS A 86 19.77 -2.89 1.96
C LYS A 86 20.79 -1.75 2.00
N TYR A 87 21.04 -1.10 0.87
CA TYR A 87 21.94 0.05 0.79
C TYR A 87 21.52 1.19 1.72
N PHE A 88 20.23 1.52 1.79
CA PHE A 88 19.74 2.55 2.70
C PHE A 88 19.94 2.18 4.17
N HIS A 89 19.74 0.92 4.54
CA HIS A 89 20.00 0.46 5.90
C HIS A 89 21.47 0.64 6.29
N HIS A 90 22.39 0.12 5.47
CA HIS A 90 23.83 0.24 5.71
C HIS A 90 24.31 1.69 5.69
N SER A 91 23.80 2.51 4.77
CA SER A 91 24.18 3.93 4.72
C SER A 91 23.79 4.69 5.98
N ILE A 92 22.69 4.34 6.63
CA ILE A 92 22.27 4.95 7.90
C ILE A 92 23.12 4.41 9.05
N ASP A 93 23.45 3.11 9.03
CA ASP A 93 24.34 2.50 10.02
C ASP A 93 25.75 3.12 10.00
N ASP A 94 26.34 3.25 8.82
CA ASP A 94 27.64 3.92 8.60
C ASP A 94 27.61 5.38 9.08
N LEU A 95 26.52 6.09 8.77
CA LEU A 95 26.35 7.48 9.20
C LEU A 95 26.24 7.57 10.72
N ALA A 96 25.44 6.71 11.35
CA ALA A 96 25.29 6.64 12.79
C ALA A 96 26.64 6.36 13.46
N HIS A 97 27.40 5.38 12.97
CA HIS A 97 28.73 5.05 13.47
C HIS A 97 29.71 6.22 13.33
N SER A 98 29.74 6.88 12.16
CA SER A 98 30.59 8.05 11.92
C SER A 98 30.23 9.21 12.84
N LEU A 99 28.94 9.46 13.08
CA LEU A 99 28.47 10.52 13.97
C LEU A 99 28.79 10.22 15.44
N THR A 100 28.69 8.97 15.89
CA THR A 100 29.08 8.59 17.25
C THR A 100 30.59 8.74 17.45
N THR A 101 31.39 8.30 16.49
CA THR A 101 32.86 8.37 16.56
C THR A 101 33.37 9.81 16.51
N LYS A 102 32.76 10.69 15.69
CA LYS A 102 33.15 12.10 15.57
C LYS A 102 32.47 13.01 16.60
N GLY A 103 31.26 12.67 17.03
CA GLY A 103 30.35 13.47 17.84
C GLY A 103 30.49 13.29 19.35
N GLN A 104 31.32 12.34 19.82
CA GLN A 104 31.64 12.13 21.23
C GLN A 104 32.21 13.38 21.94
N ARG A 105 32.49 14.47 21.21
CA ARG A 105 32.96 15.75 21.75
C ARG A 105 31.91 16.84 21.94
N LEU A 106 30.68 16.74 21.41
CA LEU A 106 29.82 17.94 21.31
C LEU A 106 28.36 17.81 21.77
N LEU A 107 27.75 16.62 21.86
CA LEU A 107 26.33 16.53 22.26
C LEU A 107 26.01 15.26 23.09
N PRO A 108 25.32 15.39 24.25
CA PRO A 108 24.75 14.26 25.01
C PRO A 108 23.70 13.45 24.22
N ALA A 109 23.20 13.98 23.10
CA ALA A 109 22.23 13.32 22.23
C ALA A 109 22.86 12.29 21.26
N ALA A 110 24.20 12.17 21.21
CA ALA A 110 24.87 11.24 20.31
C ALA A 110 24.73 9.76 20.73
N GLU A 111 24.57 9.47 22.03
CA GLU A 111 24.27 8.11 22.51
C GLU A 111 22.93 7.59 21.98
N VAL A 112 21.98 8.48 21.69
CA VAL A 112 20.63 8.13 21.20
C VAL A 112 20.64 7.63 19.76
N LEU A 113 21.67 7.95 18.95
CA LEU A 113 21.64 7.66 17.52
C LEU A 113 21.95 6.20 17.18
N CYS A 114 22.80 5.54 17.97
CA CYS A 114 23.08 4.10 17.82
C CYS A 114 21.83 3.25 18.11
N ASP A 115 20.89 3.76 18.90
CA ASP A 115 19.62 3.10 19.21
C ASP A 115 18.60 3.17 18.05
N ILE A 116 18.86 3.98 17.01
CA ILE A 116 17.91 4.22 15.90
C ILE A 116 18.01 3.11 14.83
N VAL A 117 19.19 2.51 14.65
CA VAL A 117 19.41 1.47 13.64
C VAL A 117 19.06 0.11 14.22
N THR A 118 17.76 -0.18 14.23
CA THR A 118 17.23 -1.48 14.66
C THR A 118 16.64 -2.22 13.47
N PRO A 119 16.54 -3.56 13.55
CA PRO A 119 15.76 -4.34 12.57
C PRO A 119 14.33 -3.81 12.40
N THR A 120 13.73 -3.26 13.46
CA THR A 120 12.41 -2.62 13.40
C THR A 120 12.38 -1.42 12.44
N SER A 121 13.38 -0.56 12.48
CA SER A 121 13.51 0.58 11.56
C SER A 121 13.65 0.13 10.10
N TYR A 122 14.35 -1.00 9.86
CA TYR A 122 14.44 -1.59 8.53
C TYR A 122 13.10 -2.14 8.03
N LEU A 123 12.37 -2.86 8.89
CA LEU A 123 11.03 -3.36 8.57
C LEU A 123 10.10 -2.20 8.21
N GLU A 124 10.16 -1.10 8.96
CA GLU A 124 9.33 0.09 8.70
C GLU A 124 9.68 0.77 7.37
N LEU A 125 10.97 0.84 7.01
CA LEU A 125 11.42 1.33 5.71
C LEU A 125 10.78 0.54 4.56
N VAL A 126 10.91 -0.79 4.61
CA VAL A 126 10.38 -1.69 3.56
C VAL A 126 8.86 -1.62 3.52
N PHE A 127 8.20 -1.61 4.68
CA PHE A 127 6.75 -1.50 4.78
C PHE A 127 6.24 -0.17 4.20
N THR A 128 6.87 0.94 4.58
CA THR A 128 6.51 2.28 4.06
C THR A 128 6.68 2.35 2.55
N PHE A 129 7.78 1.81 2.01
CA PHE A 129 7.99 1.74 0.57
C PHE A 129 6.88 0.95 -0.13
N LYS A 130 6.51 -0.23 0.41
CA LYS A 130 5.40 -1.06 -0.11
C LYS A 130 4.08 -0.29 -0.12
N GLN A 131 3.72 0.38 0.99
CA GLN A 131 2.47 1.14 1.07
C GLN A 131 2.45 2.32 0.09
N LEU A 132 3.56 3.04 -0.02
CA LEU A 132 3.69 4.16 -0.94
C LEU A 132 3.56 3.71 -2.40
N LEU A 133 4.21 2.59 -2.75
CA LEU A 133 4.13 2.00 -4.09
C LEU A 133 2.68 1.63 -4.45
N LEU A 134 1.97 0.92 -3.56
CA LEU A 134 0.58 0.52 -3.79
C LEU A 134 -0.35 1.73 -3.92
N LYS A 135 -0.17 2.73 -3.05
CA LYS A 135 -0.93 3.99 -3.10
C LYS A 135 -0.73 4.70 -4.43
N LYS A 136 0.52 4.90 -4.85
CA LYS A 136 0.84 5.59 -6.10
C LYS A 136 0.36 4.82 -7.32
N ARG A 137 0.48 3.49 -7.31
CA ARG A 137 -0.05 2.63 -8.38
C ARG A 137 -1.57 2.78 -8.49
N SER A 138 -2.30 2.76 -7.37
CA SER A 138 -3.76 2.96 -7.35
C SER A 138 -4.17 4.34 -7.88
N GLU A 139 -3.49 5.42 -7.45
CA GLU A 139 -3.72 6.78 -7.93
C GLU A 139 -3.57 6.87 -9.46
N ILE A 140 -2.48 6.30 -10.00
CA ILE A 140 -2.18 6.31 -11.44
C ILE A 140 -3.16 5.45 -12.24
N LEU A 141 -3.50 4.26 -11.74
CA LEU A 141 -4.45 3.36 -12.40
C LEU A 141 -5.85 4.00 -12.46
N THR A 142 -6.29 4.64 -11.37
CA THR A 142 -7.58 5.34 -11.33
C THR A 142 -7.62 6.49 -12.35
N LEU A 143 -6.53 7.26 -12.46
CA LEU A 143 -6.42 8.33 -13.46
C LEU A 143 -6.45 7.77 -14.88
N ARG A 144 -5.69 6.70 -15.14
CA ARG A 144 -5.70 6.01 -16.44
C ARG A 144 -7.11 5.54 -16.80
N ASP A 145 -7.80 4.86 -15.87
CA ASP A 145 -9.12 4.29 -16.12
C ASP A 145 -10.14 5.39 -16.43
N ARG A 146 -10.06 6.53 -15.75
CA ARG A 146 -10.85 7.71 -16.08
C ARG A 146 -10.63 8.19 -17.52
N TYR A 147 -9.37 8.25 -17.99
CA TYR A 147 -9.07 8.64 -19.36
C TYR A 147 -9.54 7.61 -20.39
N VAL A 148 -9.37 6.32 -20.10
CA VAL A 148 -9.84 5.23 -20.97
C VAL A 148 -11.34 5.29 -21.13
N THR A 149 -12.09 5.38 -20.03
CA THR A 149 -13.55 5.53 -20.06
C THR A 149 -13.97 6.80 -20.81
N GLY A 150 -13.26 7.91 -20.62
CA GLY A 150 -13.52 9.15 -21.37
C GLY A 150 -13.34 8.99 -22.88
N LEU A 151 -12.26 8.32 -23.31
CA LEU A 151 -12.01 8.03 -24.72
C LEU A 151 -13.05 7.09 -25.32
N GLU A 152 -13.50 6.08 -24.56
CA GLU A 152 -14.58 5.19 -24.98
C GLU A 152 -15.89 5.95 -25.19
N LYS A 153 -16.25 6.84 -24.26
CA LYS A 153 -17.46 7.67 -24.40
C LYS A 153 -17.38 8.63 -25.58
N LEU A 154 -16.21 9.22 -25.85
CA LEU A 154 -16.01 10.04 -27.05
C LEU A 154 -16.14 9.23 -28.34
N LYS A 155 -15.64 7.99 -28.34
CA LYS A 155 -15.78 7.07 -29.48
C LYS A 155 -17.24 6.68 -29.71
N GLU A 156 -17.99 6.36 -28.65
CA GLU A 156 -19.43 6.06 -28.71
C GLU A 156 -20.22 7.26 -29.26
N ALA A 157 -19.98 8.47 -28.72
CA ALA A 157 -20.66 9.68 -29.17
C ALA A 157 -20.39 9.99 -30.65
N LYS A 158 -19.16 9.75 -31.12
CA LYS A 158 -18.80 9.93 -32.54
C LYS A 158 -19.61 8.98 -33.44
N LEU A 159 -19.77 7.72 -33.05
CA LEU A 159 -20.56 6.75 -33.80
C LEU A 159 -22.03 7.19 -33.87
N LEU A 160 -22.61 7.57 -32.73
CA LEU A 160 -23.99 8.03 -32.64
C LEU A 160 -24.25 9.31 -33.47
N ILE A 161 -23.32 10.27 -33.45
CA ILE A 161 -23.40 11.48 -34.30
C ILE A 161 -23.36 11.11 -35.79
N THR A 162 -22.56 10.11 -36.16
CA THR A 162 -22.47 9.65 -37.56
C THR A 162 -23.79 9.04 -38.02
N GLU A 163 -24.42 8.20 -37.19
CA GLU A 163 -25.75 7.62 -37.45
C GLU A 163 -26.84 8.70 -37.55
N LEU A 164 -26.89 9.65 -36.61
CA LEU A 164 -27.85 10.76 -36.64
C LEU A 164 -27.68 11.65 -37.88
N GLN A 165 -26.44 11.86 -38.34
CA GLN A 165 -26.18 12.61 -39.57
C GLN A 165 -26.70 11.89 -40.82
N GLU A 166 -26.63 10.56 -40.87
CA GLU A 166 -27.20 9.77 -41.95
C GLU A 166 -28.74 9.81 -41.92
N GLU A 167 -29.35 9.66 -40.75
CA GLU A 167 -30.81 9.78 -40.58
C GLU A 167 -31.33 11.16 -41.00
N LEU A 168 -30.65 12.24 -40.59
CA LEU A 168 -31.02 13.60 -40.98
C LEU A 168 -30.99 13.81 -42.49
N LYS A 169 -29.96 13.28 -43.19
CA LYS A 169 -29.88 13.33 -44.65
C LYS A 169 -31.04 12.61 -45.32
N LEU A 170 -31.50 11.49 -44.75
CA LEU A 170 -32.65 10.72 -45.26
C LEU A 170 -33.99 11.42 -45.01
N LEU A 171 -34.15 12.05 -43.84
CA LEU A 171 -35.39 12.73 -43.44
C LEU A 171 -35.59 14.08 -44.15
N GLN A 172 -34.51 14.76 -44.53
CA GLN A 172 -34.55 16.08 -45.16
C GLN A 172 -35.42 16.17 -46.44
N PRO A 173 -35.29 15.29 -47.45
CA PRO A 173 -36.15 15.35 -48.63
C PRO A 173 -37.62 15.04 -48.32
N ARG A 174 -37.86 14.10 -47.40
CA ARG A 174 -39.22 13.73 -46.97
C ARG A 174 -39.93 14.89 -46.28
N LEU A 175 -39.20 15.67 -45.49
CA LEU A 175 -39.73 16.88 -44.85
C LEU A 175 -40.18 17.92 -45.90
N VAL A 176 -39.36 18.17 -46.92
CA VAL A 176 -39.69 19.11 -48.01
C VAL A 176 -40.94 18.66 -48.76
N GLU A 177 -41.04 17.37 -49.08
CA GLU A 177 -42.22 16.81 -49.74
C GLU A 177 -43.47 16.96 -48.87
N THR A 178 -43.41 16.62 -47.58
CA THR A 178 -44.54 16.78 -46.67
C THR A 178 -44.93 18.23 -46.46
N SER A 179 -43.97 19.17 -46.38
CA SER A 179 -44.23 20.60 -46.27
C SER A 179 -44.97 21.13 -47.50
N ALA A 180 -44.50 20.78 -48.70
CA ALA A 180 -45.15 21.17 -49.96
C ALA A 180 -46.57 20.59 -50.06
N ASN A 181 -46.76 19.34 -49.64
CA ASN A 181 -48.09 18.72 -49.59
C ASN A 181 -49.02 19.43 -48.59
N THR A 182 -48.49 19.87 -47.45
CA THR A 182 -49.28 20.56 -46.41
C THR A 182 -49.67 21.97 -46.86
N GLU A 183 -48.76 22.71 -47.51
CA GLU A 183 -49.05 24.00 -48.14
C GLU A 183 -50.14 23.87 -49.21
N ALA A 184 -50.03 22.86 -50.09
CA ALA A 184 -51.04 22.59 -51.10
C ALA A 184 -52.42 22.25 -50.49
N LEU A 185 -52.44 21.51 -49.38
CA LEU A 185 -53.66 21.21 -48.65
C LEU A 185 -54.26 22.47 -47.99
N MET A 186 -53.42 23.35 -47.44
CA MET A 186 -53.84 24.60 -46.81
C MET A 186 -54.51 25.54 -47.82
N ILE A 187 -53.94 25.67 -49.02
CA ILE A 187 -54.54 26.45 -50.12
C ILE A 187 -55.92 25.89 -50.51
N LYS A 188 -56.06 24.56 -50.58
CA LYS A 188 -57.36 23.92 -50.85
C LYS A 188 -58.38 24.21 -49.76
N ILE A 189 -57.99 24.10 -48.49
CA ILE A 189 -58.87 24.40 -47.35
C ILE A 189 -59.32 25.86 -47.40
N GLU A 190 -58.43 26.78 -47.72
CA GLU A 190 -58.76 28.21 -47.83
C GLU A 190 -59.76 28.47 -48.98
N GLN A 191 -59.56 27.84 -50.14
CA GLN A 191 -60.51 27.88 -51.26
C GLN A 191 -61.86 27.27 -50.90
N ASP A 192 -61.88 26.12 -50.23
CA ASP A 192 -63.10 25.44 -49.80
C ASP A 192 -63.83 26.26 -48.72
N THR A 193 -63.12 26.94 -47.82
CA THR A 193 -63.70 27.81 -46.78
C THR A 193 -64.41 29.01 -47.41
N ILE A 194 -63.79 29.68 -48.38
CA ILE A 194 -64.41 30.78 -49.14
C ILE A 194 -65.67 30.31 -49.88
N GLN A 195 -65.65 29.08 -50.44
CA GLN A 195 -66.83 28.51 -51.10
C GLN A 195 -67.96 28.16 -50.12
N VAL A 196 -67.63 27.72 -48.91
CA VAL A 196 -68.61 27.43 -47.86
C VAL A 196 -69.23 28.72 -47.33
N GLU A 197 -68.43 29.76 -47.07
CA GLU A 197 -68.94 31.08 -46.65
C GLU A 197 -69.87 31.70 -47.70
N ARG A 198 -69.51 31.64 -48.99
CA ARG A 198 -70.40 32.11 -50.08
C ARG A 198 -71.72 31.33 -50.18
N LYS A 199 -71.78 30.09 -49.70
CA LYS A 199 -73.00 29.29 -49.67
C LYS A 199 -73.84 29.52 -48.41
N GLN A 200 -73.27 30.13 -47.36
CA GLN A 200 -74.00 30.49 -46.13
C GLN A 200 -74.64 31.89 -46.21
N GLU A 201 -74.23 32.75 -47.14
CA GLU A 201 -74.82 34.08 -47.38
C GLU A 201 -76.02 34.07 -48.36
N VAL A 202 -76.60 32.91 -48.67
CA VAL A 202 -77.84 32.74 -49.47
C VAL A 202 -78.93 32.12 -48.60
#